data_AF-A0A7S4KT52-F1
#
_entry.id   AF-A0A7S4KT52-F1
#
_cell.length_a   1.000
_cell.length_b   1.000
_cell.length_c   1.000
_cell.angle_alpha   90.00
_cell.angle_beta   90.00
_cell.angle_gamma   90.00
#
_symmetry.space_group_name_H-M   'P 1'
#
loop_
_entity.id
_entity.type
_entity.pdbx_description
1 polymer ?
#
loop_
_entity_poly.entity_id
_entity_poly.type
_entity_poly.pdbx_seq_one_letter_code
_entity_poly.pdbx_strand_id
1 'polypeptide(L)'
;KEEKKEKEEKKEKSEGEKEKKKIGIAEKRRNRRKPKLSHLGGDPESMPIKKKMPEENKQDGISTSTTTATKTKLVTASTTTLSLSPSSSSSSSSPSPSPIPIFSENQKKRIQGVPGCIVIPDFISEKEEIMLLQSLNKEQWMTPLKRRVQHYGYRFDYTSQNITKDDFLGPLPEWSSFLISRFLENSLFLSPPDQMIVNEYEPGQGISPHIDKVHIFGPRVISVSLGSPIVMELQHSNQEKTKKTLVLPRKSLILLSEDSRYKWKHSIPARQTDVVTDCISGKQMKIFRKKRVSLTFRTMTLSE
;
A
#
# COMPACT_ATOMS: atom_id res chain seq x y z
N LYS A 1 30.54 69.27 8.22
CA LYS A 1 30.97 68.16 9.12
C LYS A 1 29.90 67.87 10.18
N GLU A 2 29.20 68.88 10.71
CA GLU A 2 28.11 68.69 11.70
C GLU A 2 26.89 67.93 11.16
N GLU A 3 26.42 68.20 9.93
CA GLU A 3 25.28 67.46 9.35
C GLU A 3 25.51 65.95 9.15
N LYS A 4 26.76 65.53 8.94
CA LYS A 4 27.09 64.09 8.84
C LYS A 4 27.00 63.40 10.20
N LYS A 5 27.44 64.09 11.26
CA LYS A 5 27.43 63.58 12.63
C LYS A 5 25.99 63.42 13.16
N GLU A 6 25.11 64.37 12.82
CA GLU A 6 23.69 64.30 13.21
C GLU A 6 22.92 63.18 12.49
N LYS A 7 23.28 62.88 11.23
CA LYS A 7 22.69 61.76 10.48
C LYS A 7 23.16 60.39 10.99
N GLU A 8 24.41 60.27 11.44
CA GLU A 8 24.91 59.04 12.06
C GLU A 8 24.26 58.77 13.42
N GLU A 9 24.12 59.79 14.29
CA GLU A 9 23.41 59.64 15.57
C GLU A 9 21.94 59.25 15.41
N LYS A 10 21.25 59.80 14.41
CA LYS A 10 19.85 59.43 14.10
C LYS A 10 19.74 57.98 13.60
N LYS A 11 20.72 57.51 12.83
CA LYS A 11 20.73 56.12 12.33
C LYS A 11 20.98 55.13 13.47
N GLU A 12 21.93 55.42 14.35
CA GLU A 12 22.30 54.56 15.49
C GLU A 12 21.17 54.47 16.52
N LYS A 13 20.46 55.58 16.80
CA LYS A 13 19.23 55.55 17.62
C LYS A 13 18.12 54.67 17.01
N SER A 14 17.96 54.71 15.68
CA SER A 14 16.94 53.91 14.99
C SER A 14 17.23 52.41 14.97
N GLU A 15 18.51 52.03 14.95
CA GLU A 15 18.94 50.63 15.00
C GLU A 15 18.82 50.08 16.43
N GLY A 16 19.18 50.87 17.44
CA GLY A 16 18.98 50.52 18.86
C GLY A 16 17.51 50.28 19.26
N GLU A 17 16.56 51.05 18.71
CA GLU A 17 15.14 50.81 18.95
C GLU A 17 14.62 49.53 18.27
N LYS A 18 15.12 49.19 17.07
CA LYS A 18 14.76 47.95 16.37
C LYS A 18 15.30 46.71 17.11
N GLU A 19 16.50 46.80 17.68
CA GLU A 19 17.12 45.76 18.53
C GLU A 19 16.26 45.50 19.79
N LYS A 20 15.90 46.56 20.53
CA LYS A 20 15.06 46.47 21.74
C LYS A 20 13.68 45.86 21.46
N LYS A 21 13.08 46.18 20.30
CA LYS A 21 11.77 45.63 19.89
C LYS A 21 11.86 44.14 19.53
N LYS A 22 12.98 43.68 18.96
CA LYS A 22 13.23 42.25 18.69
C LYS A 22 13.42 41.44 19.98
N ILE A 23 14.19 41.98 20.95
CA ILE A 23 14.42 41.32 22.25
C ILE A 23 13.10 41.18 23.02
N GLY A 24 12.27 42.23 23.08
CA GLY A 24 10.97 42.18 23.75
C GLY A 24 9.99 41.16 23.13
N ILE A 25 10.04 40.94 21.81
CA ILE A 25 9.21 39.93 21.13
C ILE A 25 9.72 38.50 21.40
N ALA A 26 11.05 38.30 21.49
CA ALA A 26 11.65 37.01 21.81
C ALA A 26 11.33 36.58 23.25
N GLU A 27 11.35 37.51 24.21
CA GLU A 27 11.04 37.24 25.62
C GLU A 27 9.56 36.91 25.85
N LYS A 28 8.66 37.60 25.14
CA LYS A 28 7.21 37.30 25.14
C LYS A 28 6.90 35.92 24.55
N ARG A 29 7.69 35.44 23.59
CA ARG A 29 7.58 34.07 23.02
C ARG A 29 8.15 33.00 23.94
N ARG A 30 9.19 33.31 24.72
CA ARG A 30 9.79 32.40 25.70
C ARG A 30 8.86 32.18 26.91
N ASN A 31 8.15 33.22 27.37
CA ASN A 31 7.18 33.11 28.47
C ASN A 31 5.86 32.41 28.11
N ARG A 32 5.53 32.22 26.82
CA ARG A 32 4.38 31.41 26.37
C ARG A 32 4.67 29.91 26.27
N ARG A 33 5.91 29.47 26.49
CA ARG A 33 6.36 28.06 26.32
C ARG A 33 6.81 27.38 27.62
N LYS A 34 6.43 27.90 28.80
CA LYS A 34 6.61 27.16 30.06
C LYS A 34 5.36 26.32 30.36
N PRO A 35 5.46 24.98 30.47
CA PRO A 35 4.36 24.15 30.96
C PRO A 35 4.17 24.38 32.46
N LYS A 36 2.91 24.47 32.91
CA LYS A 36 2.55 24.47 34.33
C LYS A 36 2.79 23.07 34.89
N LEU A 37 3.75 22.94 35.81
CA LEU A 37 3.86 21.82 36.74
C LEU A 37 2.98 22.14 37.96
N SER A 38 2.04 21.26 38.28
CA SER A 38 1.46 21.13 39.62
C SER A 38 1.46 19.65 39.98
N HIS A 39 2.07 19.34 41.12
CA HIS A 39 2.33 18.03 41.70
C HIS A 39 1.19 17.56 42.61
N LEU A 40 1.34 16.30 43.08
CA LEU A 40 0.64 15.56 44.15
C LEU A 40 -0.51 14.66 43.64
N GLY A 41 -0.50 13.33 43.80
CA GLY A 41 0.43 12.39 44.45
C GLY A 41 -0.23 11.00 44.53
N GLY A 42 0.56 9.95 44.77
CA GLY A 42 0.09 8.66 45.30
C GLY A 42 0.10 7.46 44.34
N ASP A 43 1.22 6.73 44.34
CA ASP A 43 1.30 5.27 44.11
C ASP A 43 0.53 4.53 45.24
N PRO A 44 0.01 3.29 45.03
CA PRO A 44 0.87 2.11 45.19
C PRO A 44 0.59 0.87 44.31
N GLU A 45 1.65 0.06 44.22
CA GLU A 45 1.71 -1.42 44.27
C GLU A 45 1.44 -2.30 43.03
N SER A 46 2.57 -2.83 42.54
CA SER A 46 2.86 -4.24 42.19
C SER A 46 1.78 -5.31 42.40
N MET A 47 1.56 -6.17 41.39
CA MET A 47 2.05 -7.56 41.35
C MET A 47 1.53 -8.35 40.12
N PRO A 48 2.19 -9.48 39.75
CA PRO A 48 2.11 -10.09 38.42
C PRO A 48 1.05 -11.21 38.33
N ILE A 49 0.44 -11.38 37.15
CA ILE A 49 -0.45 -12.52 36.86
C ILE A 49 0.39 -13.67 36.30
N LYS A 50 0.49 -14.76 37.07
CA LYS A 50 0.92 -16.10 36.66
C LYS A 50 -0.21 -17.09 36.94
N LYS A 51 -0.26 -18.15 36.12
CA LYS A 51 -1.09 -19.38 36.18
C LYS A 51 -2.50 -19.19 35.58
N LYS A 52 -3.09 -20.16 34.87
CA LYS A 52 -2.91 -21.61 34.89
C LYS A 52 -3.53 -22.22 33.61
N MET A 53 -2.89 -23.22 33.01
CA MET A 53 -3.56 -24.20 32.13
C MET A 53 -4.55 -25.03 32.97
N PRO A 54 -5.65 -25.54 32.42
CA PRO A 54 -6.32 -26.69 33.00
C PRO A 54 -5.71 -27.98 32.45
N GLU A 55 -5.40 -28.87 33.40
CA GLU A 55 -5.09 -30.28 33.20
C GLU A 55 -6.28 -31.05 32.65
N GLU A 56 -5.91 -32.15 31.99
CA GLU A 56 -6.71 -33.30 31.63
C GLU A 56 -7.55 -33.81 32.81
N ASN A 57 -8.81 -34.17 32.52
CA ASN A 57 -9.56 -35.10 33.34
C ASN A 57 -9.81 -36.37 32.52
N LYS A 58 -9.09 -37.43 32.88
CA LYS A 58 -9.42 -38.82 32.53
C LYS A 58 -10.60 -39.26 33.39
N GLN A 59 -11.63 -39.81 32.77
CA GLN A 59 -12.42 -40.87 33.39
C GLN A 59 -13.07 -41.76 32.33
N ASP A 60 -12.48 -42.95 32.23
CA ASP A 60 -13.04 -44.29 32.06
C ASP A 60 -14.48 -44.44 31.57
N GLY A 61 -14.61 -45.22 30.50
CA GLY A 61 -15.86 -45.75 29.97
C GLY A 61 -15.62 -46.80 28.90
N ILE A 62 -15.12 -47.96 29.31
CA ILE A 62 -15.08 -49.18 28.49
C ILE A 62 -16.52 -49.71 28.33
N SER A 63 -17.02 -49.81 27.09
CA SER A 63 -17.98 -50.85 26.71
C SER A 63 -17.87 -51.22 25.23
N THR A 64 -17.16 -52.32 24.97
CA THR A 64 -17.55 -53.47 24.14
C THR A 64 -18.56 -53.28 23.00
N SER A 65 -18.03 -53.39 21.79
CA SER A 65 -18.48 -54.24 20.67
C SER A 65 -19.96 -54.66 20.58
N THR A 66 -20.60 -54.34 19.44
CA THR A 66 -21.45 -55.32 18.76
C THR A 66 -21.41 -55.14 17.25
N THR A 67 -20.88 -56.16 16.59
CA THR A 67 -20.91 -56.44 15.15
C THR A 67 -22.35 -56.68 14.69
N THR A 68 -22.74 -56.17 13.52
CA THR A 68 -23.76 -56.84 12.70
C THR A 68 -23.55 -56.54 11.23
N ALA A 69 -23.00 -57.53 10.53
CA ALA A 69 -23.02 -57.64 9.08
C ALA A 69 -24.40 -58.18 8.64
N THR A 70 -24.99 -57.55 7.63
CA THR A 70 -26.06 -58.11 6.79
C THR A 70 -25.98 -57.39 5.44
N LYS A 71 -26.31 -57.97 4.28
CA LYS A 71 -26.37 -59.33 3.79
C LYS A 71 -26.48 -59.13 2.27
N THR A 72 -25.57 -59.74 1.53
CA THR A 72 -25.56 -59.78 0.07
C THR A 72 -26.90 -60.30 -0.46
N LYS A 73 -27.50 -59.62 -1.44
CA LYS A 73 -28.53 -60.21 -2.29
C LYS A 73 -28.18 -59.99 -3.75
N LEU A 74 -27.70 -61.08 -4.33
CA LEU A 74 -27.52 -61.32 -5.74
C LEU A 74 -28.90 -61.34 -6.40
N VAL A 75 -29.12 -60.52 -7.42
CA VAL A 75 -30.23 -60.70 -8.37
C VAL A 75 -29.67 -60.68 -9.78
N THR A 76 -30.15 -61.68 -10.50
CA THR A 76 -29.88 -62.20 -11.83
C THR A 76 -29.85 -61.18 -12.96
N ALA A 77 -28.94 -61.46 -13.90
CA ALA A 77 -28.80 -60.83 -15.20
C ALA A 77 -30.07 -60.97 -16.05
N SER A 78 -30.35 -59.95 -16.86
CA SER A 78 -31.16 -60.07 -18.07
C SER A 78 -30.56 -59.17 -19.13
N THR A 79 -30.13 -59.83 -20.19
CA THR A 79 -29.45 -59.30 -21.36
C THR A 79 -30.39 -58.43 -22.18
N THR A 80 -30.11 -57.14 -22.26
CA THR A 80 -30.71 -56.27 -23.28
C THR A 80 -29.59 -55.57 -24.03
N THR A 81 -29.37 -56.02 -25.26
CA THR A 81 -28.50 -55.41 -26.25
C THR A 81 -28.99 -53.99 -26.56
N LEU A 82 -28.23 -52.98 -26.14
CA LEU A 82 -28.43 -51.60 -26.54
C LEU A 82 -27.24 -51.13 -27.39
N SER A 83 -27.61 -50.60 -28.54
CA SER A 83 -26.77 -50.07 -29.61
C SER A 83 -25.80 -48.99 -29.14
N LEU A 84 -24.52 -49.18 -29.47
CA LEU A 84 -23.48 -48.16 -29.36
C LEU A 84 -23.84 -46.93 -30.21
N SER A 85 -24.08 -45.81 -29.53
CA SER A 85 -24.00 -44.47 -30.13
C SER A 85 -22.63 -43.89 -29.80
N PRO A 86 -21.95 -43.21 -30.74
CA PRO A 86 -20.62 -42.69 -30.48
C PRO A 86 -20.68 -41.56 -29.45
N SER A 87 -19.99 -41.76 -28.33
CA SER A 87 -19.70 -40.73 -27.35
C SER A 87 -18.91 -39.61 -28.03
N SER A 88 -19.53 -38.44 -28.19
CA SER A 88 -18.85 -37.21 -28.53
C SER A 88 -17.83 -36.90 -27.43
N SER A 89 -16.56 -37.15 -27.72
CA SER A 89 -15.43 -36.66 -26.94
C SER A 89 -15.49 -35.13 -26.93
N SER A 90 -16.01 -34.55 -25.85
CA SER A 90 -15.87 -33.12 -25.59
C SER A 90 -14.40 -32.86 -25.29
N SER A 91 -13.64 -32.57 -26.35
CA SER A 91 -12.30 -32.02 -26.26
C SER A 91 -12.38 -30.76 -25.40
N SER A 92 -11.82 -30.83 -24.19
CA SER A 92 -11.56 -29.66 -23.37
C SER A 92 -10.52 -28.82 -24.10
N SER A 93 -10.99 -27.91 -24.95
CA SER A 93 -10.17 -26.83 -25.49
C SER A 93 -9.82 -25.92 -24.33
N SER A 94 -8.66 -26.18 -23.72
CA SER A 94 -8.01 -25.24 -22.82
C SER A 94 -8.00 -23.87 -23.51
N PRO A 95 -8.60 -22.81 -22.92
CA PRO A 95 -8.57 -21.51 -23.54
C PRO A 95 -7.10 -21.10 -23.70
N SER A 96 -6.69 -20.86 -24.94
CA SER A 96 -5.39 -20.25 -25.23
C SER A 96 -5.23 -19.02 -24.34
N PRO A 97 -4.10 -18.85 -23.63
CA PRO A 97 -3.89 -17.67 -22.82
C PRO A 97 -4.04 -16.43 -23.72
N SER A 98 -4.89 -15.50 -23.30
CA SER A 98 -5.03 -14.22 -23.98
C SER A 98 -3.67 -13.55 -24.09
N PRO A 99 -3.33 -12.93 -25.24
CA PRO A 99 -2.04 -12.28 -25.39
C PRO A 99 -1.84 -11.20 -24.33
N ILE A 100 -0.63 -11.15 -23.75
CA ILE A 100 -0.26 -10.15 -22.75
C ILE A 100 -0.19 -8.78 -23.44
N PRO A 101 -0.90 -7.75 -22.94
CA PRO A 101 -0.81 -6.41 -23.49
C PRO A 101 0.62 -5.84 -23.39
N ILE A 102 1.12 -5.29 -24.50
CA ILE A 102 2.38 -4.54 -24.55
C ILE A 102 2.08 -3.05 -24.59
N PHE A 103 2.66 -2.28 -23.68
CA PHE A 103 2.45 -0.83 -23.55
C PHE A 103 3.54 -0.06 -24.28
N SER A 104 3.12 0.68 -25.31
CA SER A 104 4.00 1.57 -26.09
C SER A 104 4.52 2.74 -25.25
N GLU A 105 5.62 3.37 -25.68
CA GLU A 105 6.15 4.56 -24.98
C GLU A 105 5.14 5.71 -24.91
N ASN A 106 4.25 5.86 -25.90
CA ASN A 106 3.21 6.90 -25.89
C ASN A 106 2.17 6.72 -24.77
N GLN A 107 1.99 5.48 -24.28
CA GLN A 107 1.12 5.20 -23.13
C GLN A 107 1.81 5.45 -21.79
N LYS A 108 3.16 5.48 -21.76
CA LYS A 108 3.95 5.68 -20.54
C LYS A 108 4.09 7.17 -20.24
N LYS A 109 3.23 7.69 -19.37
CA LYS A 109 3.25 9.10 -18.93
C LYS A 109 4.35 9.32 -17.91
N ARG A 110 5.47 9.92 -18.35
CA ARG A 110 6.61 10.28 -17.49
C ARG A 110 6.32 11.59 -16.75
N ILE A 111 6.56 11.62 -15.44
CA ILE A 111 6.30 12.83 -14.64
C ILE A 111 7.48 13.79 -14.77
N GLN A 112 7.24 14.95 -15.39
CA GLN A 112 8.28 15.94 -15.65
C GLN A 112 8.97 16.42 -14.35
N GLY A 113 10.30 16.34 -14.34
CA GLY A 113 11.13 16.71 -13.19
C GLY A 113 11.18 15.65 -12.09
N VAL A 114 10.62 14.45 -12.31
CA VAL A 114 10.71 13.31 -11.39
C VAL A 114 11.22 12.08 -12.16
N PRO A 115 12.55 11.95 -12.36
CA PRO A 115 13.13 10.82 -13.09
C PRO A 115 12.72 9.47 -12.50
N GLY A 116 12.42 8.50 -13.37
CA GLY A 116 11.95 7.16 -13.01
C GLY A 116 10.50 7.07 -12.52
N CYS A 117 9.73 8.17 -12.50
CA CYS A 117 8.30 8.13 -12.19
C CYS A 117 7.47 8.03 -13.48
N ILE A 118 6.79 6.89 -13.66
CA ILE A 118 5.99 6.59 -14.86
C ILE A 118 4.59 6.15 -14.45
N VAL A 119 3.58 6.73 -15.09
CA VAL A 119 2.18 6.29 -14.97
C VAL A 119 1.72 5.68 -16.29
N ILE A 120 1.14 4.49 -16.24
CA ILE A 120 0.51 3.81 -17.38
C ILE A 120 -1.00 3.76 -17.10
N PRO A 121 -1.82 4.61 -17.76
CA PRO A 121 -3.27 4.53 -17.63
C PRO A 121 -3.81 3.25 -18.29
N ASP A 122 -4.99 2.80 -17.86
CA ASP A 122 -5.66 1.61 -18.41
C ASP A 122 -4.73 0.38 -18.53
N PHE A 123 -3.86 0.21 -17.53
CA PHE A 123 -2.90 -0.89 -17.43
C PHE A 123 -3.59 -2.25 -17.24
N ILE A 124 -4.76 -2.24 -16.60
CA ILE A 124 -5.65 -3.40 -16.53
C ILE A 124 -6.99 -3.09 -17.20
N SER A 125 -7.66 -4.14 -17.68
CA SER A 125 -9.03 -4.04 -18.16
C SER A 125 -10.03 -3.94 -17.00
N GLU A 126 -11.27 -3.54 -17.30
CA GLU A 126 -12.34 -3.53 -16.31
C GLU A 126 -12.68 -4.94 -15.79
N LYS A 127 -12.62 -5.95 -16.66
CA LYS A 127 -12.81 -7.36 -16.27
C LYS A 127 -11.73 -7.82 -15.29
N GLU A 128 -10.48 -7.47 -15.53
CA GLU A 128 -9.35 -7.78 -14.65
C GLU A 128 -9.48 -7.09 -13.30
N GLU A 129 -9.90 -5.83 -13.29
CA GLU A 129 -10.15 -5.11 -12.04
C GLU A 129 -11.27 -5.74 -11.21
N ILE A 130 -12.38 -6.14 -11.84
CA ILE A 130 -13.46 -6.84 -11.16
C ILE A 130 -12.95 -8.16 -10.55
N MET A 131 -12.18 -8.93 -11.33
CA MET A 131 -11.59 -10.19 -10.87
C MET A 131 -10.66 -9.95 -9.67
N LEU A 132 -9.75 -8.98 -9.75
CA LEU A 132 -8.83 -8.63 -8.66
C LEU A 132 -9.60 -8.23 -7.40
N LEU A 133 -10.59 -7.34 -7.51
CA LEU A 133 -11.41 -6.91 -6.38
C LEU A 133 -12.19 -8.08 -5.76
N GLN A 134 -12.73 -8.99 -6.57
CA GLN A 134 -13.41 -10.19 -6.08
C GLN A 134 -12.46 -11.13 -5.34
N SER A 135 -11.26 -11.36 -5.87
CA SER A 135 -10.24 -12.17 -5.19
C SER A 135 -9.85 -11.56 -3.85
N LEU A 136 -9.56 -10.26 -3.80
CA LEU A 136 -9.19 -9.55 -2.57
C LEU A 136 -10.29 -9.56 -1.51
N ASN A 137 -11.56 -9.50 -1.91
CA ASN A 137 -12.70 -9.55 -0.98
C ASN A 137 -12.88 -10.92 -0.32
N LYS A 138 -12.31 -12.00 -0.88
CA LYS A 138 -12.34 -13.35 -0.29
C LYS A 138 -11.26 -13.54 0.77
N GLU A 139 -10.24 -12.68 0.76
CA GLU A 139 -9.06 -12.78 1.62
C GLU A 139 -9.23 -11.95 2.90
N GLN A 140 -8.47 -12.31 3.94
CA GLN A 140 -8.58 -11.64 5.24
C GLN A 140 -7.93 -10.25 5.22
N TRP A 141 -8.67 -9.23 5.66
CA TRP A 141 -8.17 -7.86 5.82
C TRP A 141 -7.64 -7.62 7.23
N MET A 142 -6.46 -7.00 7.32
CA MET A 142 -5.88 -6.54 8.58
C MET A 142 -6.09 -5.03 8.75
N THR A 143 -6.19 -4.56 9.99
CA THR A 143 -6.36 -3.12 10.32
C THR A 143 -5.32 -2.58 11.31
N PRO A 144 -4.00 -2.83 11.11
CA PRO A 144 -2.95 -2.28 11.99
C PRO A 144 -2.78 -0.76 11.82
N LEU A 145 -3.45 -0.18 10.82
CA LEU A 145 -3.39 1.24 10.47
C LEU A 145 -4.83 1.76 10.36
N LYS A 146 -4.98 3.09 10.17
CA LYS A 146 -6.29 3.70 9.87
C LYS A 146 -6.96 3.14 8.61
N ARG A 147 -6.18 2.50 7.73
CA ARG A 147 -6.60 1.88 6.46
C ARG A 147 -6.44 0.37 6.56
N ARG A 148 -7.21 -0.38 5.76
CA ARG A 148 -7.09 -1.85 5.74
C ARG A 148 -5.96 -2.29 4.82
N VAL A 149 -5.30 -3.38 5.17
CA VAL A 149 -4.17 -3.94 4.40
C VAL A 149 -4.23 -5.46 4.29
N GLN A 150 -3.64 -6.00 3.23
CA GLN A 150 -3.31 -7.42 3.07
C GLN A 150 -1.84 -7.54 2.62
N HIS A 151 -1.11 -8.53 3.12
CA HIS A 151 0.29 -8.77 2.77
C HIS A 151 0.41 -10.14 2.12
N TYR A 152 1.23 -10.24 1.08
CA TYR A 152 1.56 -11.48 0.38
C TYR A 152 3.05 -11.50 0.07
N GLY A 153 3.65 -12.68 -0.04
CA GLY A 153 5.10 -12.80 -0.12
C GLY A 153 5.70 -12.63 1.27
N TYR A 154 6.04 -11.40 1.63
CA TYR A 154 6.60 -11.08 2.94
C TYR A 154 5.72 -10.11 3.71
N ARG A 155 5.50 -10.39 5.00
CA ARG A 155 4.84 -9.49 5.94
C ARG A 155 5.73 -8.28 6.21
N PHE A 156 5.14 -7.10 6.26
CA PHE A 156 5.83 -5.88 6.71
C PHE A 156 5.41 -5.52 8.13
N ASP A 157 6.32 -5.61 9.09
CA ASP A 157 6.04 -5.18 10.46
C ASP A 157 6.11 -3.65 10.56
N TYR A 158 4.98 -3.02 10.87
CA TYR A 158 4.89 -1.57 11.01
C TYR A 158 5.54 -1.03 12.29
N THR A 159 5.77 -1.88 13.30
CA THR A 159 6.38 -1.53 14.58
C THR A 159 7.89 -1.46 14.46
N SER A 160 8.52 -2.56 14.04
CA SER A 160 9.97 -2.59 13.77
C SER A 160 10.35 -1.89 12.47
N GLN A 161 9.38 -1.68 11.57
CA GLN A 161 9.58 -1.16 10.21
C GLN A 161 10.61 -1.96 9.41
N ASN A 162 10.66 -3.26 9.65
CA ASN A 162 11.60 -4.20 9.07
C ASN A 162 10.87 -5.43 8.50
N ILE A 163 11.60 -6.24 7.72
CA ILE A 163 11.19 -7.56 7.25
C ILE A 163 12.38 -8.51 7.43
N THR A 164 12.17 -9.67 8.02
CA THR A 164 13.17 -10.75 8.09
C THR A 164 12.76 -11.95 7.22
N LYS A 165 13.64 -12.95 7.09
CA LYS A 165 13.31 -14.20 6.39
C LYS A 165 12.11 -14.93 7.02
N ASP A 166 11.92 -14.79 8.34
CA ASP A 166 10.82 -15.40 9.08
C ASP A 166 9.46 -14.73 8.81
N ASP A 167 9.44 -13.58 8.13
CA ASP A 167 8.22 -12.89 7.72
C ASP A 167 7.64 -13.41 6.39
N PHE A 168 8.22 -14.46 5.80
CA PHE A 168 7.70 -15.07 4.58
C PHE A 168 6.35 -15.77 4.83
N LEU A 169 5.32 -15.33 4.12
CA LEU A 169 3.93 -15.81 4.20
C LEU A 169 3.58 -16.83 3.11
N GLY A 170 4.54 -17.20 2.25
CA GLY A 170 4.31 -17.97 1.04
C GLY A 170 4.36 -17.10 -0.23
N PRO A 171 4.24 -17.70 -1.42
CA PRO A 171 4.34 -16.98 -2.68
C PRO A 171 3.23 -15.93 -2.85
N LEU A 172 3.42 -15.05 -3.83
CA LEU A 172 2.32 -14.18 -4.29
C LEU A 172 1.14 -15.04 -4.79
N PRO A 173 -0.10 -14.60 -4.56
CA PRO A 173 -1.27 -15.41 -4.85
C PRO A 173 -1.48 -15.59 -6.36
N GLU A 174 -1.96 -16.76 -6.76
CA GLU A 174 -2.10 -17.14 -8.17
C GLU A 174 -2.97 -16.15 -8.97
N TRP A 175 -4.00 -15.56 -8.37
CA TRP A 175 -4.84 -14.57 -9.04
C TRP A 175 -4.07 -13.30 -9.47
N SER A 176 -2.85 -13.09 -8.96
CA SER A 176 -1.97 -11.97 -9.34
C SER A 176 -0.94 -12.34 -10.41
N SER A 177 -0.82 -13.62 -10.79
CA SER A 177 0.22 -14.12 -11.70
C SER A 177 0.23 -13.41 -13.05
N PHE A 178 -0.95 -13.11 -13.60
CA PHE A 178 -1.09 -12.38 -14.87
C PHE A 178 -0.49 -10.96 -14.81
N LEU A 179 -0.51 -10.30 -13.64
CA LEU A 179 0.13 -9.00 -13.46
C LEU A 179 1.65 -9.15 -13.47
N ILE A 180 2.16 -10.18 -12.80
CA ILE A 180 3.59 -10.50 -12.75
C ILE A 180 4.12 -10.76 -14.17
N SER A 181 3.46 -11.64 -14.93
CA SER A 181 3.81 -11.89 -16.34
C SER A 181 3.79 -10.60 -17.16
N ARG A 182 2.73 -9.78 -17.01
CA ARG A 182 2.63 -8.49 -17.70
C ARG A 182 3.76 -7.52 -17.33
N PHE A 183 4.21 -7.51 -16.07
CA PHE A 183 5.34 -6.69 -15.66
C PHE A 183 6.65 -7.11 -16.34
N LEU A 184 6.90 -8.41 -16.45
CA LEU A 184 8.13 -8.95 -17.05
C LEU A 184 8.16 -8.72 -18.56
N GLU A 185 7.06 -9.04 -19.26
CA GLU A 185 6.94 -8.84 -20.72
C GLU A 185 7.09 -7.37 -21.12
N ASN A 186 6.67 -6.44 -20.25
CA ASN A 186 6.82 -5.00 -20.47
C ASN A 186 8.12 -4.42 -19.89
N SER A 187 9.04 -5.27 -19.41
CA SER A 187 10.29 -4.87 -18.76
C SER A 187 10.09 -3.86 -17.62
N LEU A 188 8.95 -3.92 -16.92
CA LEU A 188 8.61 -3.10 -15.75
C LEU A 188 9.26 -3.67 -14.48
N PHE A 189 9.49 -4.97 -14.43
CA PHE A 189 10.44 -5.63 -13.52
C PHE A 189 11.47 -6.42 -14.34
N LEU A 190 12.65 -6.65 -13.74
CA LEU A 190 13.70 -7.49 -14.33
C LEU A 190 13.62 -8.94 -13.83
N SER A 191 13.03 -9.14 -12.66
CA SER A 191 12.74 -10.44 -12.05
C SER A 191 11.36 -10.36 -11.38
N PRO A 192 10.66 -11.49 -11.18
CA PRO A 192 9.37 -11.49 -10.51
C PRO A 192 9.44 -10.77 -9.15
N PRO A 193 8.54 -9.83 -8.84
CA PRO A 193 8.41 -9.34 -7.47
C PRO A 193 7.97 -10.49 -6.57
N ASP A 194 8.45 -10.48 -5.34
CA ASP A 194 8.20 -11.50 -4.32
C ASP A 194 7.49 -10.92 -3.10
N GLN A 195 7.11 -9.64 -3.15
CA GLN A 195 6.36 -8.96 -2.09
C GLN A 195 5.23 -8.12 -2.67
N MET A 196 4.05 -8.22 -2.05
CA MET A 196 2.89 -7.41 -2.40
C MET A 196 2.17 -6.93 -1.13
N ILE A 197 1.92 -5.62 -1.05
CA ILE A 197 1.01 -5.05 -0.05
C ILE A 197 -0.19 -4.44 -0.75
N VAL A 198 -1.37 -4.92 -0.36
CA VAL A 198 -2.65 -4.34 -0.74
C VAL A 198 -3.05 -3.31 0.31
N ASN A 199 -3.44 -2.11 -0.13
CA ASN A 199 -4.00 -1.08 0.75
C ASN A 199 -5.40 -0.70 0.24
N GLU A 200 -6.40 -0.71 1.11
CA GLU A 200 -7.73 -0.16 0.84
C GLU A 200 -7.90 1.16 1.59
N TYR A 201 -8.27 2.20 0.87
CA TYR A 201 -8.50 3.54 1.38
C TYR A 201 -9.96 3.91 1.23
N GLU A 202 -10.62 4.22 2.34
CA GLU A 202 -11.90 4.92 2.34
C GLU A 202 -11.70 6.43 2.13
N PRO A 203 -12.74 7.17 1.70
CA PRO A 203 -12.70 8.63 1.65
C PRO A 203 -12.21 9.22 2.97
N GLY A 204 -11.27 10.19 2.87
CA GLY A 204 -10.68 10.83 4.05
C GLY A 204 -9.41 10.14 4.55
N GLN A 205 -9.15 8.91 4.14
CA GLN A 205 -7.91 8.20 4.47
C GLN A 205 -6.76 8.60 3.54
N GLY A 206 -5.55 8.29 3.99
CA GLY A 206 -4.32 8.64 3.31
C GLY A 206 -3.09 7.90 3.84
N ILE A 207 -1.93 8.26 3.33
CA ILE A 207 -0.62 7.81 3.78
C ILE A 207 0.33 9.00 3.80
N SER A 208 1.06 9.16 4.90
CA SER A 208 2.01 10.27 5.08
C SER A 208 3.17 10.19 4.08
N PRO A 209 3.85 11.31 3.79
CA PRO A 209 5.04 11.32 2.95
C PRO A 209 6.13 10.36 3.44
N HIS A 210 6.52 9.42 2.58
CA HIS A 210 7.55 8.43 2.87
C HIS A 210 8.25 7.95 1.60
N ILE A 211 9.42 7.34 1.79
CA ILE A 211 10.12 6.56 0.77
C ILE A 211 10.04 5.10 1.21
N ASP A 212 9.76 4.19 0.28
CA ASP A 212 9.79 2.75 0.55
C ASP A 212 11.18 2.34 1.04
N LYS A 213 11.24 1.45 2.04
CA LYS A 213 12.48 1.10 2.73
C LYS A 213 13.58 0.67 1.76
N VAL A 214 14.59 1.54 1.59
CA VAL A 214 15.62 1.42 0.54
C VAL A 214 16.58 0.24 0.74
N HIS A 215 16.70 -0.26 1.97
CA HIS A 215 17.54 -1.41 2.33
C HIS A 215 16.77 -2.74 2.32
N ILE A 216 15.44 -2.70 2.21
CA ILE A 216 14.56 -3.89 2.24
C ILE A 216 14.04 -4.21 0.84
N PHE A 217 13.72 -3.18 0.06
CA PHE A 217 13.09 -3.32 -1.24
C PHE A 217 13.99 -2.86 -2.36
N GLY A 218 13.95 -3.60 -3.46
CA GLY A 218 14.74 -3.38 -4.65
C GLY A 218 14.45 -2.07 -5.40
N PRO A 219 15.05 -1.93 -6.59
CA PRO A 219 15.14 -0.65 -7.30
C PRO A 219 13.83 -0.20 -7.95
N ARG A 220 12.81 -1.06 -8.00
CA ARG A 220 11.52 -0.77 -8.63
C ARG A 220 10.38 -1.05 -7.66
N VAL A 221 9.49 -0.08 -7.54
CA VAL A 221 8.22 -0.21 -6.83
C VAL A 221 7.12 0.05 -7.83
N ILE A 222 6.20 -0.90 -7.96
CA ILE A 222 5.03 -0.77 -8.83
C ILE A 222 3.78 -0.74 -7.97
N SER A 223 2.82 0.13 -8.30
CA SER A 223 1.49 0.10 -7.67
C SER A 223 0.39 0.12 -8.72
N VAL A 224 -0.50 -0.87 -8.69
CA VAL A 224 -1.69 -0.93 -9.55
C VAL A 224 -2.89 -0.39 -8.77
N SER A 225 -3.63 0.54 -9.37
CA SER A 225 -4.77 1.24 -8.74
C SER A 225 -6.12 0.67 -9.19
N LEU A 226 -6.99 0.34 -8.23
CA LEU A 226 -8.34 -0.19 -8.44
C LEU A 226 -9.41 0.67 -7.76
N GLY A 227 -10.65 0.58 -8.23
CA GLY A 227 -11.85 1.17 -7.64
C GLY A 227 -12.06 2.63 -8.01
N SER A 228 -11.15 3.52 -7.59
CA SER A 228 -11.28 4.96 -7.84
C SER A 228 -9.94 5.66 -8.08
N PRO A 229 -9.94 6.77 -8.83
CA PRO A 229 -8.75 7.60 -8.96
C PRO A 229 -8.37 8.25 -7.62
N ILE A 230 -7.11 8.66 -7.50
CA ILE A 230 -6.60 9.43 -6.36
C ILE A 230 -5.52 10.42 -6.84
N VAL A 231 -5.37 11.55 -6.15
CA VAL A 231 -4.17 12.39 -6.30
C VAL A 231 -3.08 11.92 -5.34
N MET A 232 -1.92 11.57 -5.90
CA MET A 232 -0.68 11.34 -5.18
C MET A 232 0.16 12.63 -5.18
N GLU A 233 0.82 12.91 -4.05
CA GLU A 233 1.80 14.00 -3.95
C GLU A 233 3.20 13.41 -3.81
N LEU A 234 4.11 13.90 -4.64
CA LEU A 234 5.54 13.62 -4.62
C LEU A 234 6.28 14.84 -4.08
N GLN A 235 7.12 14.65 -3.08
CA GLN A 235 7.93 15.70 -2.48
C GLN A 235 9.40 15.28 -2.49
N HIS A 236 10.26 16.12 -3.07
CA HIS A 236 11.70 15.85 -3.09
C HIS A 236 12.27 15.92 -1.66
N SER A 237 13.02 14.91 -1.24
CA SER A 237 13.52 14.77 0.14
C SER A 237 14.48 15.88 0.55
N ASN A 238 15.31 16.37 -0.38
CA ASN A 238 16.32 17.40 -0.09
C ASN A 238 15.87 18.81 -0.53
N GLN A 239 14.67 18.94 -1.11
CA GLN A 239 14.14 20.19 -1.61
C GLN A 239 12.65 20.27 -1.24
N GLU A 240 12.35 20.58 0.01
CA GLU A 240 10.98 20.47 0.55
C GLU A 240 9.94 21.31 -0.20
N LYS A 241 10.37 22.40 -0.86
CA LYS A 241 9.51 23.26 -1.69
C LYS A 241 9.21 22.63 -3.06
N THR A 242 9.98 21.64 -3.50
CA THR A 242 9.77 20.94 -4.76
C THR A 242 8.72 19.84 -4.55
N LYS A 243 7.47 20.17 -4.88
CA LYS A 243 6.34 19.24 -4.85
C LYS A 243 5.75 19.07 -6.25
N LYS A 244 5.33 17.84 -6.54
CA LYS A 244 4.59 17.49 -7.75
C LYS A 244 3.34 16.73 -7.34
N THR A 245 2.24 16.98 -8.03
CA THR A 245 1.01 16.20 -7.87
C THR A 245 0.74 15.47 -9.17
N LEU A 246 0.22 14.27 -9.05
CA LEU A 246 -0.23 13.49 -10.20
C LEU A 246 -1.52 12.75 -9.85
N VAL A 247 -2.35 12.56 -10.87
CA VAL A 247 -3.53 11.71 -10.76
C VAL A 247 -3.07 10.27 -11.03
N LEU A 248 -3.48 9.35 -10.17
CA LEU A 248 -3.44 7.91 -10.42
C LEU A 248 -4.86 7.49 -10.81
N PRO A 249 -5.16 7.28 -12.11
CA PRO A 249 -6.47 6.83 -12.54
C PRO A 249 -6.82 5.45 -11.98
N ARG A 250 -8.12 5.15 -11.92
CA ARG A 250 -8.62 3.77 -11.81
C ARG A 250 -8.00 2.93 -12.93
N LYS A 251 -7.64 1.67 -12.66
CA LYS A 251 -6.98 0.72 -13.58
C LYS A 251 -5.57 1.11 -14.04
N SER A 252 -4.96 2.15 -13.46
CA SER A 252 -3.61 2.57 -13.83
C SER A 252 -2.53 1.83 -13.04
N LEU A 253 -1.32 1.84 -13.60
CA LEU A 253 -0.09 1.48 -12.91
C LEU A 253 0.75 2.73 -12.68
N ILE A 254 1.42 2.82 -11.54
CA ILE A 254 2.58 3.69 -11.34
C ILE A 254 3.83 2.85 -11.09
N LEU A 255 4.93 3.21 -11.75
CA LEU A 255 6.28 2.73 -11.50
C LEU A 255 7.09 3.86 -10.85
N LEU A 256 7.75 3.53 -9.74
CA LEU A 256 8.79 4.34 -9.12
C LEU A 256 10.13 3.62 -9.27
N SER A 257 11.02 4.18 -10.07
CA SER A 257 12.42 3.77 -10.22
C SER A 257 13.37 4.97 -10.08
N GLU A 258 14.67 4.74 -10.08
CA GLU A 258 15.70 5.80 -10.08
C GLU A 258 15.43 6.87 -9.00
N ASP A 259 15.49 8.15 -9.34
CA ASP A 259 15.28 9.24 -8.39
C ASP A 259 13.91 9.14 -7.71
N SER A 260 12.84 8.82 -8.43
CA SER A 260 11.50 8.68 -7.82
C SER A 260 11.42 7.59 -6.74
N ARG A 261 12.27 6.56 -6.83
CA ARG A 261 12.38 5.48 -5.84
C ARG A 261 13.13 5.90 -4.58
N TYR A 262 14.14 6.77 -4.71
CA TYR A 262 15.12 7.02 -3.64
C TYR A 262 15.12 8.45 -3.09
N LYS A 263 14.73 9.45 -3.90
CA LYS A 263 14.84 10.87 -3.57
C LYS A 263 13.48 11.56 -3.40
N TRP A 264 12.38 10.89 -3.77
CA TRP A 264 11.03 11.47 -3.68
C TRP A 264 10.17 10.72 -2.67
N LYS A 265 9.70 11.45 -1.66
CA LYS A 265 8.66 10.98 -0.75
C LYS A 265 7.33 11.00 -1.49
N HIS A 266 6.60 9.90 -1.47
CA HIS A 266 5.26 9.82 -2.02
C HIS A 266 4.22 9.78 -0.89
N SER A 267 3.05 10.35 -1.15
CA SER A 267 1.96 10.42 -0.18
C SER A 267 0.59 10.48 -0.85
N ILE A 268 -0.43 10.11 -0.07
CA ILE A 268 -1.83 10.37 -0.38
C ILE A 268 -2.37 11.16 0.81
N PRO A 269 -2.62 12.48 0.68
CA PRO A 269 -3.12 13.29 1.78
C PRO A 269 -4.47 12.78 2.29
N ALA A 270 -4.72 12.79 3.59
CA ALA A 270 -6.01 12.43 4.18
C ALA A 270 -7.05 13.54 3.94
N ARG A 271 -7.90 13.39 2.91
CA ARG A 271 -8.95 14.37 2.55
C ARG A 271 -10.13 13.71 1.84
N GLN A 272 -11.29 14.36 1.86
CA GLN A 272 -12.50 13.86 1.20
C GLN A 272 -12.50 14.07 -0.32
N THR A 273 -11.81 15.12 -0.80
CA THR A 273 -11.85 15.53 -2.20
C THR A 273 -10.48 15.97 -2.69
N ASP A 274 -10.20 15.67 -3.96
CA ASP A 274 -9.04 16.17 -4.68
C ASP A 274 -9.45 17.33 -5.60
N VAL A 275 -8.52 18.26 -5.84
CA VAL A 275 -8.66 19.31 -6.85
C VAL A 275 -7.63 19.03 -7.94
N VAL A 276 -8.09 18.86 -9.18
CA VAL A 276 -7.25 18.59 -10.35
C VAL A 276 -7.52 19.64 -11.41
N THR A 277 -6.51 19.99 -12.18
CA THR A 277 -6.68 20.88 -13.34
C THR A 277 -6.89 20.02 -14.58
N ASP A 278 -8.00 20.24 -15.26
CA ASP A 278 -8.27 19.61 -16.55
C ASP A 278 -7.25 20.11 -17.59
N CYS A 279 -6.60 19.18 -18.29
CA CYS A 279 -5.51 19.53 -19.20
C CYS A 279 -5.98 20.17 -20.50
N ILE A 280 -7.27 20.02 -20.86
CA ILE A 280 -7.85 20.56 -22.09
C ILE A 280 -8.43 21.95 -21.84
N SER A 281 -9.31 22.07 -20.84
CA SER A 281 -10.02 23.31 -20.51
C SER A 281 -9.26 24.22 -19.56
N GLY A 282 -8.21 23.73 -18.88
CA GLY A 282 -7.50 24.46 -17.82
C GLY A 282 -8.33 24.68 -16.55
N LYS A 283 -9.57 24.16 -16.50
CA LYS A 283 -10.48 24.37 -15.39
C LYS A 283 -10.13 23.47 -14.21
N GLN A 284 -10.24 23.99 -12.99
CA GLN A 284 -10.15 23.16 -11.80
C GLN A 284 -11.43 22.33 -11.63
N MET A 285 -11.25 21.03 -11.44
CA MET A 285 -12.28 20.06 -11.17
C MET A 285 -12.10 19.47 -9.77
N LYS A 286 -13.22 19.30 -9.07
CA LYS A 286 -13.25 18.65 -7.77
C LYS A 286 -13.61 17.18 -7.96
N ILE A 287 -12.72 16.28 -7.55
CA ILE A 287 -12.96 14.84 -7.55
C ILE A 287 -13.30 14.42 -6.11
N PHE A 288 -14.50 13.90 -5.91
CA PHE A 288 -14.87 13.28 -4.63
C PHE A 288 -14.23 11.90 -4.55
N ARG A 289 -13.46 11.67 -3.48
CA ARG A 289 -12.82 10.38 -3.28
C ARG A 289 -13.88 9.32 -3.01
N LYS A 290 -13.66 8.15 -3.58
CA LYS A 290 -14.39 6.92 -3.30
C LYS A 290 -13.40 5.90 -2.77
N LYS A 291 -13.89 4.70 -2.48
CA LYS A 291 -13.05 3.59 -2.06
C LYS A 291 -12.03 3.27 -3.15
N ARG A 292 -10.74 3.27 -2.77
CA ARG A 292 -9.62 2.92 -3.64
C ARG A 292 -8.87 1.74 -3.05
N VAL A 293 -8.49 0.80 -3.91
CA VAL A 293 -7.55 -0.27 -3.54
C VAL A 293 -6.27 -0.09 -4.35
N SER A 294 -5.11 -0.37 -3.76
CA SER A 294 -3.85 -0.45 -4.50
C SER A 294 -3.04 -1.67 -4.12
N LEU A 295 -2.50 -2.33 -5.14
CA LEU A 295 -1.61 -3.48 -5.03
C LEU A 295 -0.20 -2.98 -5.31
N THR A 296 0.64 -2.91 -4.29
CA THR A 296 2.02 -2.44 -4.42
C THR A 296 2.97 -3.63 -4.42
N PHE A 297 3.72 -3.80 -5.50
CA PHE A 297 4.66 -4.89 -5.75
C PHE A 297 6.11 -4.42 -5.62
N ARG A 298 6.94 -5.27 -5.03
CA ARG A 298 8.37 -5.01 -4.77
C ARG A 298 9.16 -6.32 -4.86
N THR A 299 10.46 -6.19 -5.09
CA THR A 299 11.42 -7.29 -4.85
C THR A 299 12.09 -7.08 -3.50
N MET A 300 12.27 -8.14 -2.72
CA MET A 300 13.05 -8.12 -1.49
C MET A 300 14.54 -8.09 -1.82
N THR A 301 15.31 -7.35 -1.01
CA THR A 301 16.79 -7.32 -1.07
C THR A 301 17.40 -7.98 0.15
N LEU A 302 16.72 -8.97 0.74
CA LEU A 302 17.22 -9.69 1.90
C LEU A 302 18.63 -10.19 1.58
N SER A 303 19.63 -9.66 2.29
CA SER A 303 20.98 -10.19 2.23
C SER A 303 20.93 -11.65 2.69
N GLU A 304 21.64 -12.52 1.97
CA GLU A 304 21.85 -13.91 2.41
C GLU A 304 22.36 -13.98 3.84
#